data_AF-A0A948DXM3-F1
#
_entry.id   AF-A0A948DXM3-F1
#
_cell.length_a   1.000
_cell.length_b   1.000
_cell.length_c   1.000
_cell.angle_alpha   90.00
_cell.angle_beta   90.00
_cell.angle_gamma   90.00
#
_symmetry.space_group_name_H-M   'P 1'
#
loop_
_entity.id
_entity.type
_entity.pdbx_description
1 polymer ?
#
loop_
_entity_poly.entity_id
_entity_poly.type
_entity_poly.pdbx_seq_one_letter_code
_entity_poly.pdbx_strand_id
1 'polypeptide(L)'
;MKIAPYYQKLLEAGMQAASSLEPITFAGMSDSGIDYIFTLSVPLFTSELGGEIKPVFLDISGLTTAEMISAEISAILSDEFGQNIDSDYSSISKAVKLFTQKTKLVFVMHLGHDGFQESSLFVFINHLRNLLGWRFSYCIFTYARVLFQDNVAVVDKVLKRNIVPVLPLLPPDAQVVLGNYEERYGEKTSKNAKNTIISNSGGNPGLLKALYLQAIHDPNWKEPNILEEQLYFRLNNIALDLSKEAKAYIQKQNIKVNPLLEYLLFRYGYIQKISKHNSAFTPLLVDFLQKYQKKAPQLPIMKHNAINEELLYFTKTQRKVMDYLREHTGELISKDTLAQVLWGENWADRYSDWAIDQLISTLRDKLHVVKHEGQIITKRGEGIIYLSKKI
;
A
#
# COMPACT_ATOMS: atom_id res chain seq x y z
N MET A 1 -7.43 -20.08 3.59
CA MET A 1 -7.54 -19.01 2.56
C MET A 1 -6.97 -19.48 1.23
N LYS A 2 -7.78 -19.47 0.17
CA LYS A 2 -7.39 -19.89 -1.19
C LYS A 2 -6.84 -18.71 -1.98
N ILE A 3 -5.75 -18.89 -2.73
CA ILE A 3 -5.25 -17.84 -3.62
C ILE A 3 -6.10 -17.89 -4.91
N ALA A 4 -6.63 -16.73 -5.33
CA ALA A 4 -7.35 -16.66 -6.60
C ALA A 4 -6.38 -16.94 -7.77
N PRO A 5 -6.77 -17.74 -8.78
CA PRO A 5 -5.92 -18.07 -9.93
C PRO A 5 -5.26 -16.85 -10.60
N TYR A 6 -5.95 -15.71 -10.65
CA TYR A 6 -5.38 -14.46 -11.15
C TYR A 6 -4.12 -14.02 -10.37
N TYR A 7 -4.17 -14.02 -9.04
CA TYR A 7 -3.02 -13.66 -8.21
C TYR A 7 -1.89 -14.66 -8.30
N GLN A 8 -2.22 -15.95 -8.43
CA GLN A 8 -1.22 -16.99 -8.66
C GLN A 8 -0.43 -16.71 -9.94
N LYS A 9 -1.09 -16.36 -11.05
CA LYS A 9 -0.40 -16.01 -12.30
C LYS A 9 0.52 -14.79 -12.15
N LEU A 10 0.12 -13.79 -11.36
CA LEU A 10 0.97 -12.62 -11.09
C LEU A 10 2.20 -12.99 -10.26
N LEU A 11 2.04 -13.85 -9.25
CA LEU A 11 3.14 -14.37 -8.45
C LEU A 11 4.10 -15.22 -9.30
N GLU A 12 3.58 -16.07 -10.18
CA GLU A 12 4.36 -16.87 -11.15
C GLU A 12 5.16 -15.97 -12.09
N ALA A 13 4.56 -14.90 -12.63
CA ALA A 13 5.27 -13.92 -13.46
C ALA A 13 6.40 -13.21 -12.69
N GLY A 14 6.14 -12.85 -11.42
CA GLY A 14 7.14 -12.24 -10.55
C GLY A 14 8.29 -13.19 -10.24
N MET A 15 7.96 -14.45 -9.94
CA MET A 15 8.94 -15.51 -9.69
C MET A 15 9.81 -15.75 -10.92
N GLN A 16 9.20 -15.89 -12.11
CA GLN A 16 9.93 -16.10 -13.35
C GLN A 16 10.91 -14.96 -13.62
N ALA A 17 10.47 -13.71 -13.46
CA ALA A 17 11.33 -12.53 -13.65
C ALA A 17 12.46 -12.47 -12.61
N ALA A 18 12.18 -12.80 -11.34
CA ALA A 18 13.20 -12.85 -10.29
C ALA A 18 14.25 -13.94 -10.58
N SER A 19 13.81 -15.14 -10.98
CA SER A 19 14.69 -16.26 -11.36
C SER A 19 15.57 -15.96 -12.58
N SER A 20 15.04 -15.22 -13.56
CA SER A 20 15.81 -14.77 -14.73
C SER A 20 16.60 -13.48 -14.49
N LEU A 21 16.49 -12.87 -13.30
CA LEU A 21 17.05 -11.56 -12.97
C LEU A 21 16.63 -10.47 -13.97
N GLU A 22 15.40 -10.55 -14.45
CA GLU A 22 14.75 -9.53 -15.23
C GLU A 22 14.01 -8.56 -14.31
N PRO A 23 14.17 -7.24 -14.49
CA PRO A 23 13.39 -6.29 -13.74
C PRO A 23 11.90 -6.41 -14.07
N ILE A 24 11.04 -6.27 -13.08
CA ILE A 24 9.58 -6.30 -13.25
C ILE A 24 8.90 -5.28 -12.33
N THR A 25 7.79 -4.70 -12.78
CA THR A 25 6.97 -3.77 -12.01
C THR A 25 5.51 -4.17 -12.11
N PHE A 26 4.89 -4.49 -10.98
CA PHE A 26 3.46 -4.68 -10.82
C PHE A 26 2.82 -3.35 -10.46
N ALA A 27 1.86 -2.92 -11.27
CA ALA A 27 1.17 -1.65 -11.07
C ALA A 27 -0.33 -1.78 -11.27
N GLY A 28 -1.11 -1.33 -10.28
CA GLY A 28 -2.57 -1.38 -10.33
C GLY A 28 -3.19 -0.15 -9.69
N MET A 29 -4.50 0.02 -9.85
CA MET A 29 -5.23 1.05 -9.12
C MET A 29 -5.19 0.81 -7.60
N SER A 30 -5.54 1.82 -6.82
CA SER A 30 -5.79 1.66 -5.38
C SER A 30 -6.71 0.47 -5.11
N ASP A 31 -6.37 -0.32 -4.10
CA ASP A 31 -7.10 -1.52 -3.69
C ASP A 31 -7.20 -2.67 -4.71
N SER A 32 -6.39 -2.68 -5.77
CA SER A 32 -6.37 -3.78 -6.78
C SER A 32 -5.77 -5.10 -6.28
N GLY A 33 -5.25 -5.14 -5.04
CA GLY A 33 -4.59 -6.30 -4.45
C GLY A 33 -3.07 -6.29 -4.56
N ILE A 34 -2.45 -5.15 -4.91
CA ILE A 34 -0.99 -4.98 -4.93
C ILE A 34 -0.35 -5.39 -3.59
N ASP A 35 -0.84 -4.85 -2.47
CA ASP A 35 -0.34 -5.19 -1.12
C ASP A 35 -0.46 -6.68 -0.81
N TYR A 36 -1.56 -7.29 -1.27
CA TYR A 36 -1.80 -8.72 -1.06
C TYR A 36 -0.81 -9.57 -1.86
N ILE A 37 -0.55 -9.23 -3.12
CA ILE A 37 0.45 -9.93 -3.95
C ILE A 37 1.85 -9.76 -3.35
N PHE A 38 2.23 -8.56 -2.93
CA PHE A 38 3.51 -8.33 -2.24
C PHE A 38 3.62 -9.22 -1.00
N THR A 39 2.60 -9.25 -0.15
CA THR A 39 2.56 -10.10 1.05
C THR A 39 2.71 -11.59 0.71
N LEU A 40 2.02 -12.08 -0.33
CA LEU A 40 2.13 -13.47 -0.78
C LEU A 40 3.49 -13.78 -1.42
N SER A 41 4.15 -12.78 -2.02
CA SER A 41 5.46 -12.95 -2.63
C SER A 41 6.54 -13.27 -1.61
N VAL A 42 6.40 -12.80 -0.35
CA VAL A 42 7.43 -12.99 0.69
C VAL A 42 7.75 -14.47 0.94
N PRO A 43 6.82 -15.30 1.43
CA PRO A 43 7.10 -16.71 1.70
C PRO A 43 7.47 -17.48 0.42
N LEU A 44 6.84 -17.14 -0.71
CA LEU A 44 7.06 -17.81 -1.99
C LEU A 44 8.48 -17.55 -2.53
N PHE A 45 8.92 -16.30 -2.57
CA PHE A 45 10.25 -15.95 -3.08
C PHE A 45 11.34 -16.47 -2.15
N THR A 46 11.11 -16.43 -0.82
CA THR A 46 12.04 -17.01 0.14
C THR A 46 12.19 -18.53 -0.05
N SER A 47 11.10 -19.28 -0.28
CA SER A 47 11.18 -20.74 -0.44
C SER A 47 11.81 -21.16 -1.78
N GLU A 48 11.44 -20.50 -2.88
CA GLU A 48 11.83 -20.95 -4.22
C GLU A 48 13.17 -20.38 -4.70
N LEU A 49 13.57 -19.18 -4.25
CA LEU A 49 14.81 -18.53 -4.73
C LEU A 49 16.01 -18.76 -3.82
N GLY A 50 15.78 -19.01 -2.52
CA GLY A 50 16.76 -18.83 -1.44
C GLY A 50 18.08 -19.61 -1.55
N GLY A 51 18.21 -20.55 -2.49
CA GLY A 51 19.46 -21.26 -2.79
C GLY A 51 20.45 -20.49 -3.67
N GLU A 52 20.00 -19.91 -4.79
CA GLU A 52 20.88 -19.27 -5.79
C GLU A 52 20.73 -17.75 -5.87
N ILE A 53 19.54 -17.25 -5.53
CA ILE A 53 19.17 -15.85 -5.62
C ILE A 53 18.60 -15.44 -4.26
N LYS A 54 19.22 -14.46 -3.62
CA LYS A 54 18.70 -13.92 -2.36
C LYS A 54 17.66 -12.83 -2.67
N PRO A 55 16.37 -13.02 -2.36
CA PRO A 55 15.43 -11.92 -2.32
C PRO A 55 15.67 -11.08 -1.05
N VAL A 56 15.60 -9.76 -1.19
CA VAL A 56 15.56 -8.81 -0.07
C VAL A 56 14.28 -8.00 -0.19
N PHE A 57 13.42 -8.09 0.82
CA PHE A 57 12.11 -7.46 0.82
C PHE A 57 12.21 -6.08 1.47
N LEU A 58 11.74 -5.08 0.74
CA LEU A 58 11.83 -3.67 1.13
C LEU A 58 10.42 -3.08 1.09
N ASP A 59 9.77 -3.00 2.25
CA ASP A 59 8.51 -2.26 2.39
C ASP A 59 8.83 -0.80 2.72
N ILE A 60 8.85 0.03 1.68
CA ILE A 60 9.14 1.45 1.81
C ILE A 60 7.85 2.29 1.73
N SER A 61 6.70 1.63 1.92
CA SER A 61 5.42 2.31 1.98
C SER A 61 5.37 3.31 3.14
N GLY A 62 5.02 4.56 2.81
CA GLY A 62 4.95 5.65 3.79
C GLY A 62 6.30 6.29 4.16
N LEU A 63 7.41 5.88 3.54
CA LEU A 63 8.69 6.58 3.65
C LEU A 63 8.74 7.70 2.60
N THR A 64 8.93 8.94 3.05
CA THR A 64 8.74 10.13 2.19
C THR A 64 10.02 10.85 1.82
N THR A 65 11.16 10.55 2.45
CA THR A 65 12.45 11.21 2.16
C THR A 65 13.53 10.20 1.79
N ALA A 66 14.53 10.66 1.05
CA ALA A 66 15.67 9.85 0.64
C ALA A 66 16.39 9.21 1.83
N GLU A 67 16.54 9.95 2.94
CA GLU A 67 17.21 9.51 4.16
C GLU A 67 16.44 8.40 4.88
N MET A 68 15.10 8.51 4.95
CA MET A 68 14.27 7.46 5.54
C MET A 68 14.36 6.16 4.72
N ILE A 69 14.32 6.29 3.39
CA ILE A 69 14.40 5.15 2.48
C ILE A 69 15.77 4.48 2.57
N SER A 70 16.85 5.26 2.55
CA SER A 70 18.21 4.71 2.62
C SER A 70 18.51 4.12 4.00
N ALA A 71 17.99 4.71 5.09
CA ALA A 71 18.07 4.12 6.42
C ALA A 71 17.35 2.77 6.51
N GLU A 72 16.14 2.66 5.96
CA GLU A 72 15.39 1.40 5.95
C GLU A 72 16.12 0.32 5.13
N ILE A 73 16.58 0.65 3.93
CA ILE A 73 17.36 -0.27 3.10
C ILE A 73 18.62 -0.72 3.84
N SER A 74 19.33 0.22 4.48
CA SER A 74 20.55 -0.11 5.22
C SER A 74 20.29 -1.02 6.40
N ALA A 75 19.24 -0.76 7.18
CA ALA A 75 18.85 -1.57 8.32
C ALA A 75 18.50 -3.01 7.90
N ILE A 76 17.74 -3.17 6.81
CA ILE A 76 17.36 -4.48 6.28
C ILE A 76 18.59 -5.25 5.78
N LEU A 77 19.46 -4.61 4.99
CA LEU A 77 20.66 -5.27 4.49
C LEU A 77 21.65 -5.60 5.61
N SER A 78 21.72 -4.76 6.64
CA SER A 78 22.59 -5.01 7.80
C SER A 78 22.16 -6.26 8.56
N ASP A 79 20.85 -6.41 8.77
CA ASP A 79 20.25 -7.60 9.39
C ASP A 79 20.47 -8.86 8.52
N GLU A 80 20.18 -8.76 7.22
CA GLU A 80 20.32 -9.88 6.28
C GLU A 80 21.77 -10.35 6.10
N PHE A 81 22.76 -9.47 6.29
CA PHE A 81 24.18 -9.79 6.07
C PHE A 81 25.02 -9.85 7.34
N GLY A 82 24.47 -9.51 8.51
CA GLY A 82 25.19 -9.48 9.78
C GLY A 82 26.35 -8.49 9.80
N GLN A 83 26.22 -7.35 9.11
CA GLN A 83 27.23 -6.30 9.02
C GLN A 83 26.57 -4.93 9.17
N ASN A 84 27.18 -4.01 9.92
CA ASN A 84 26.67 -2.65 9.99
C ASN A 84 26.95 -1.90 8.67
N ILE A 85 25.89 -1.39 8.03
CA ILE A 85 25.97 -0.62 6.79
C ILE A 85 25.50 0.81 7.09
N ASP A 86 26.28 1.80 6.67
CA ASP A 86 25.88 3.20 6.80
C ASP A 86 24.68 3.51 5.90
N SER A 87 23.79 4.39 6.37
CA SER A 87 22.50 4.69 5.73
C SER A 87 22.59 5.56 4.48
N ASP A 88 23.73 5.62 3.80
CA ASP A 88 23.91 6.36 2.55
C ASP A 88 23.98 5.41 1.34
N TYR A 89 23.47 5.85 0.18
CA TYR A 89 23.41 5.01 -1.01
C TYR A 89 24.79 4.54 -1.53
N SER A 90 25.89 5.24 -1.21
CA SER A 90 27.24 4.82 -1.62
C SER A 90 27.70 3.62 -0.80
N SER A 91 27.51 3.67 0.53
CA SER A 91 27.82 2.57 1.44
C SER A 91 26.94 1.36 1.18
N ILE A 92 25.64 1.57 0.97
CA ILE A 92 24.71 0.52 0.54
C ILE A 92 25.16 -0.10 -0.79
N SER A 93 25.56 0.70 -1.79
CA SER A 93 26.05 0.19 -3.07
C SER A 93 27.29 -0.69 -2.93
N LYS A 94 28.23 -0.31 -2.07
CA LYS A 94 29.43 -1.12 -1.78
C LYS A 94 29.06 -2.45 -1.12
N ALA A 95 28.15 -2.44 -0.15
CA ALA A 95 27.68 -3.64 0.53
C ALA A 95 26.98 -4.59 -0.46
N VAL A 96 26.06 -4.08 -1.27
CA VAL A 96 25.38 -4.86 -2.32
C VAL A 96 26.38 -5.42 -3.33
N LYS A 97 27.39 -4.66 -3.74
CA LYS A 97 28.46 -5.15 -4.64
C LYS A 97 29.25 -6.30 -4.03
N LEU A 98 29.60 -6.22 -2.75
CA LEU A 98 30.32 -7.29 -2.05
C LEU A 98 29.45 -8.54 -1.92
N PHE A 99 28.20 -8.38 -1.50
CA PHE A 99 27.26 -9.49 -1.36
C PHE A 99 27.03 -10.21 -2.69
N THR A 100 26.82 -9.43 -3.74
CA THR A 100 26.60 -9.97 -5.07
C THR A 100 27.81 -10.68 -5.65
N GLN A 101 29.00 -10.70 -5.03
CA GLN A 101 30.11 -11.56 -5.46
C GLN A 101 29.84 -13.05 -5.21
N LYS A 102 29.08 -13.37 -4.15
CA LYS A 102 28.82 -14.75 -3.72
C LYS A 102 27.48 -15.30 -4.20
N THR A 103 26.48 -14.42 -4.31
CA THR A 103 25.13 -14.81 -4.73
C THR A 103 24.54 -13.74 -5.66
N LYS A 104 23.39 -14.04 -6.25
CA LYS A 104 22.59 -13.06 -6.99
C LYS A 104 21.60 -12.40 -6.04
N LEU A 105 21.22 -11.16 -6.32
CA LEU A 105 20.32 -10.39 -5.44
C LEU A 105 19.10 -9.89 -6.20
N VAL A 106 17.93 -9.95 -5.58
CA VAL A 106 16.71 -9.32 -6.07
C VAL A 106 16.11 -8.46 -4.98
N PHE A 107 15.93 -7.17 -5.26
CA PHE A 107 15.14 -6.30 -4.39
C PHE A 107 13.66 -6.45 -4.71
N VAL A 108 12.86 -6.84 -3.72
CA VAL A 108 11.41 -6.97 -3.82
C VAL A 108 10.80 -5.80 -3.04
N MET A 109 10.40 -4.77 -3.77
CA MET A 109 10.06 -3.46 -3.20
C MET A 109 8.56 -3.19 -3.24
N HIS A 110 8.01 -2.72 -2.13
CA HIS A 110 6.67 -2.18 -2.06
C HIS A 110 6.72 -0.67 -1.82
N LEU A 111 6.26 0.12 -2.80
CA LEU A 111 6.35 1.59 -2.76
C LEU A 111 5.22 2.23 -1.96
N GLY A 112 4.13 1.50 -1.70
CA GLY A 112 2.94 2.06 -1.05
C GLY A 112 2.19 3.07 -1.90
N HIS A 113 1.11 3.59 -1.30
CA HIS A 113 0.18 4.48 -1.98
C HIS A 113 0.81 5.84 -2.27
N ASP A 114 1.33 6.52 -1.26
CA ASP A 114 1.68 7.95 -1.34
C ASP A 114 2.64 8.21 -2.49
N GLY A 115 2.22 9.11 -3.39
CA GLY A 115 2.92 9.39 -4.65
C GLY A 115 4.40 9.58 -4.37
N PHE A 116 5.21 8.60 -4.76
CA PHE A 116 6.60 8.54 -4.40
C PHE A 116 7.37 9.57 -5.22
N GLN A 117 7.74 10.70 -4.59
CA GLN A 117 8.40 11.83 -5.26
C GLN A 117 9.92 11.71 -5.26
N GLU A 118 10.48 10.76 -4.50
CA GLU A 118 11.91 10.67 -4.26
C GLU A 118 12.66 9.94 -5.39
N SER A 119 13.09 10.68 -6.39
CA SER A 119 13.83 10.12 -7.54
C SER A 119 15.16 9.44 -7.18
N SER A 120 15.73 9.76 -6.01
CA SER A 120 17.02 9.25 -5.51
C SER A 120 17.07 7.73 -5.43
N LEU A 121 15.99 7.08 -4.95
CA LEU A 121 15.89 5.63 -4.92
C LEU A 121 16.01 5.01 -6.31
N PHE A 122 15.32 5.56 -7.31
CA PHE A 122 15.34 5.01 -8.66
C PHE A 122 16.68 5.26 -9.36
N VAL A 123 17.33 6.40 -9.08
CA VAL A 123 18.71 6.64 -9.53
C VAL A 123 19.64 5.56 -8.94
N PHE A 124 19.51 5.27 -7.65
CA PHE A 124 20.28 4.24 -6.97
C PHE A 124 20.00 2.83 -7.53
N ILE A 125 18.75 2.42 -7.71
CA ILE A 125 18.39 1.11 -8.30
C ILE A 125 18.95 0.99 -9.72
N ASN A 126 18.80 2.03 -10.55
CA ASN A 126 19.34 2.05 -11.91
C ASN A 126 20.88 1.97 -11.89
N HIS A 127 21.53 2.65 -10.95
CA HIS A 127 22.97 2.56 -10.74
C HIS A 127 23.41 1.13 -10.41
N LEU A 128 22.75 0.47 -9.44
CA LEU A 128 23.03 -0.93 -9.08
C LEU A 128 22.86 -1.86 -10.27
N ARG A 129 21.77 -1.72 -11.05
CA ARG A 129 21.55 -2.56 -12.23
C ARG A 129 22.62 -2.37 -13.29
N ASN A 130 23.10 -1.15 -13.51
CA ASN A 130 24.17 -0.89 -14.46
C ASN A 130 25.53 -1.40 -13.96
N LEU A 131 25.79 -1.29 -12.66
CA LEU A 131 27.04 -1.73 -12.04
C LEU A 131 27.17 -3.25 -11.98
N LEU A 132 26.07 -3.95 -11.68
CA LEU A 132 26.08 -5.37 -11.33
C LEU A 132 25.50 -6.28 -12.42
N GLY A 133 24.85 -5.71 -13.43
CA GLY A 133 24.27 -6.45 -14.56
C GLY A 133 23.34 -7.59 -14.10
N TRP A 134 23.61 -8.80 -14.58
CA TRP A 134 22.86 -10.02 -14.25
C TRP A 134 23.23 -10.63 -12.90
N ARG A 135 23.73 -9.83 -11.95
CA ARG A 135 23.87 -10.24 -10.54
C ARG A 135 22.90 -9.51 -9.61
N PHE A 136 22.16 -8.54 -10.14
CA PHE A 136 21.18 -7.75 -9.42
C PHE A 136 19.93 -7.51 -10.26
N SER A 137 18.74 -7.76 -9.70
CA SER A 137 17.47 -7.36 -10.29
C SER A 137 16.53 -6.75 -9.24
N TYR A 138 15.35 -6.36 -9.67
CA TYR A 138 14.32 -5.84 -8.80
C TYR A 138 12.91 -6.20 -9.28
N CYS A 139 12.01 -6.36 -8.31
CA CYS A 139 10.57 -6.49 -8.47
C CYS A 139 9.91 -5.35 -7.70
N ILE A 140 9.09 -4.53 -8.37
CA ILE A 140 8.44 -3.36 -7.75
C ILE A 140 6.94 -3.58 -7.72
N PHE A 141 6.33 -3.37 -6.56
CA PHE A 141 4.89 -3.32 -6.34
C PHE A 141 4.50 -1.86 -6.07
N THR A 142 3.66 -1.29 -6.94
CA THR A 142 3.29 0.11 -6.86
C THR A 142 1.86 0.37 -7.36
N TYR A 143 1.39 1.59 -7.16
CA TYR A 143 0.10 2.05 -7.67
C TYR A 143 0.28 2.75 -9.02
N ALA A 144 -0.68 2.54 -9.93
CA ALA A 144 -0.66 3.09 -11.28
C ALA A 144 -0.52 4.62 -11.30
N ARG A 145 -0.98 5.32 -10.25
CA ARG A 145 -0.82 6.76 -10.12
C ARG A 145 0.64 7.22 -10.17
N VAL A 146 1.57 6.43 -9.64
CA VAL A 146 3.02 6.75 -9.65
C VAL A 146 3.55 6.76 -11.08
N LEU A 147 2.96 5.95 -11.97
CA LEU A 147 3.35 5.86 -13.38
C LEU A 147 2.78 6.99 -14.24
N PHE A 148 1.72 7.66 -13.76
CA PHE A 148 1.06 8.77 -14.45
C PHE A 148 1.65 10.13 -14.11
N GLN A 149 2.54 10.21 -13.12
CA GLN A 149 3.22 11.45 -12.76
C GLN A 149 4.31 11.78 -13.79
N ASP A 150 4.56 13.07 -13.98
CA ASP A 150 5.70 13.56 -14.76
C ASP A 150 6.98 13.23 -13.99
N ASN A 151 7.59 12.11 -14.35
CA ASN A 151 8.77 11.60 -13.71
C ASN A 151 10.03 11.97 -14.49
N VAL A 152 11.15 12.11 -13.79
CA VAL A 152 12.46 12.24 -14.44
C VAL A 152 12.75 10.95 -15.23
N ALA A 153 13.38 11.06 -16.40
CA ALA A 153 13.58 9.95 -17.34
C ALA A 153 14.20 8.68 -16.72
N VAL A 154 15.00 8.80 -15.66
CA VAL A 154 15.58 7.66 -14.93
C VAL A 154 14.54 6.83 -14.18
N VAL A 155 13.53 7.47 -13.59
CA VAL A 155 12.43 6.82 -12.88
C VAL A 155 11.62 5.99 -13.87
N ASP A 156 11.34 6.55 -15.04
CA ASP A 156 10.66 5.84 -16.14
C ASP A 156 11.46 4.63 -16.63
N LYS A 157 12.79 4.75 -16.73
CA LYS A 157 13.65 3.61 -17.08
C LYS A 157 13.59 2.48 -16.06
N VAL A 158 13.36 2.78 -14.78
CA VAL A 158 13.26 1.78 -13.72
C VAL A 158 11.87 1.16 -13.69
N LEU A 159 10.84 2.01 -13.54
CA LEU A 159 9.44 1.59 -13.35
C LEU A 159 8.79 1.05 -14.63
N LYS A 160 9.12 1.62 -15.79
CA LYS A 160 8.43 1.29 -17.06
C LYS A 160 9.13 0.24 -17.91
N ARG A 161 10.20 -0.38 -17.40
CA ARG A 161 11.01 -1.38 -18.13
C ARG A 161 10.22 -2.62 -18.51
N ASN A 162 9.48 -3.18 -17.56
CA ASN A 162 8.62 -4.35 -17.76
C ASN A 162 7.45 -4.25 -16.77
N ILE A 163 6.34 -3.70 -17.24
CA ILE A 163 5.16 -3.45 -16.41
C ILE A 163 4.14 -4.56 -16.61
N VAL A 164 3.74 -5.18 -15.52
CA VAL A 164 2.58 -6.07 -15.44
C VAL A 164 1.44 -5.34 -14.73
N PRO A 165 0.36 -4.96 -15.45
CA PRO A 165 -0.79 -4.34 -14.82
C PRO A 165 -1.51 -5.31 -13.87
N VAL A 166 -1.85 -4.83 -12.68
CA VAL A 166 -2.74 -5.52 -11.73
C VAL A 166 -4.14 -4.96 -11.90
N LEU A 167 -4.99 -5.76 -12.52
CA LEU A 167 -6.34 -5.44 -12.96
C LEU A 167 -7.38 -5.89 -11.92
N PRO A 168 -8.58 -5.29 -11.93
CA PRO A 168 -9.72 -5.85 -11.21
C PRO A 168 -9.99 -7.30 -11.60
N LEU A 169 -10.48 -8.09 -10.64
CA LEU A 169 -10.70 -9.53 -10.79
C LEU A 169 -11.86 -9.82 -11.73
N LEU A 170 -11.68 -10.84 -12.57
CA LEU A 170 -12.81 -11.41 -13.30
C LEU A 170 -13.77 -12.12 -12.34
N PRO A 171 -15.06 -12.32 -12.70
CA PRO A 171 -16.04 -12.91 -11.81
C PRO A 171 -15.64 -14.24 -11.15
N PRO A 172 -14.98 -15.20 -11.85
CA PRO A 172 -14.53 -16.44 -11.21
C PRO A 172 -13.51 -16.20 -10.07
N ASP A 173 -12.54 -15.31 -10.27
CA ASP A 173 -11.54 -14.97 -9.26
C ASP A 173 -12.15 -14.16 -8.11
N ALA A 174 -13.08 -13.25 -8.43
CA ALA A 174 -13.84 -12.49 -7.43
C ALA A 174 -14.65 -13.41 -6.50
N GLN A 175 -15.22 -14.49 -7.02
CA GLN A 175 -15.91 -15.50 -6.20
C GLN A 175 -14.96 -16.21 -5.23
N VAL A 176 -13.71 -16.51 -5.65
CA VAL A 176 -12.70 -17.08 -4.75
C VAL A 176 -12.38 -16.11 -3.61
N VAL A 177 -12.18 -14.83 -3.93
CA VAL A 177 -11.91 -13.79 -2.92
C VAL A 177 -13.08 -13.61 -1.96
N LEU A 178 -14.32 -13.60 -2.45
CA LEU A 178 -15.50 -13.57 -1.57
C LEU A 178 -15.59 -14.81 -0.68
N GLY A 179 -15.31 -16.00 -1.22
CA GLY A 179 -15.26 -17.24 -0.42
C GLY A 179 -14.24 -17.16 0.72
N ASN A 180 -13.10 -16.50 0.49
CA ASN A 180 -12.11 -16.24 1.56
C ASN A 180 -12.63 -15.27 2.63
N TYR A 181 -13.44 -14.28 2.26
CA TYR A 181 -14.07 -13.40 3.24
C TYR A 181 -15.13 -14.17 4.04
N GLU A 182 -15.96 -14.98 3.41
CA GLU A 182 -16.93 -15.84 4.11
C GLU A 182 -16.24 -16.80 5.10
N GLU A 183 -15.13 -17.43 4.69
CA GLU A 183 -14.31 -18.27 5.57
C GLU A 183 -13.74 -17.46 6.75
N ARG A 184 -13.23 -16.25 6.48
CA ARG A 184 -12.58 -15.41 7.48
C ARG A 184 -13.55 -14.82 8.51
N TYR A 185 -14.74 -14.39 8.09
CA TYR A 185 -15.71 -13.73 8.95
C TYR A 185 -16.80 -14.68 9.47
N GLY A 186 -16.85 -15.93 8.98
CA GLY A 186 -17.81 -16.94 9.44
C GLY A 186 -19.24 -16.75 8.92
N GLU A 187 -19.48 -15.70 8.13
CA GLU A 187 -20.80 -15.35 7.60
C GLU A 187 -20.89 -15.63 6.11
N LYS A 188 -22.04 -16.15 5.65
CA LYS A 188 -22.28 -16.43 4.23
C LYS A 188 -23.23 -15.41 3.64
N THR A 189 -22.92 -14.98 2.42
CA THR A 189 -23.78 -14.11 1.64
C THR A 189 -24.68 -14.93 0.71
N SER A 190 -25.91 -14.46 0.50
CA SER A 190 -26.82 -15.09 -0.46
C SER A 190 -26.26 -15.02 -1.89
N LYS A 191 -26.69 -15.92 -2.77
CA LYS A 191 -26.26 -15.90 -4.19
C LYS A 191 -26.57 -14.54 -4.87
N ASN A 192 -27.71 -13.94 -4.54
CA ASN A 192 -28.08 -12.62 -5.06
C ASN A 192 -27.14 -11.54 -4.52
N ALA A 193 -26.85 -11.53 -3.22
CA ALA A 193 -25.90 -10.59 -2.63
C ALA A 193 -24.50 -10.72 -3.26
N LYS A 194 -24.01 -11.95 -3.48
CA LYS A 194 -22.73 -12.18 -4.17
C LYS A 194 -22.70 -11.57 -5.57
N ASN A 195 -23.77 -11.77 -6.34
CA ASN A 195 -23.86 -11.20 -7.68
C ASN A 195 -23.87 -9.67 -7.63
N THR A 196 -24.62 -9.07 -6.71
CA THR A 196 -24.65 -7.62 -6.49
C THR A 196 -23.28 -7.09 -6.06
N ILE A 197 -22.56 -7.77 -5.16
CA ILE A 197 -21.21 -7.40 -4.71
C ILE A 197 -20.23 -7.42 -5.88
N ILE A 198 -20.22 -8.50 -6.69
CA ILE A 198 -19.30 -8.63 -7.82
C ILE A 198 -19.60 -7.59 -8.90
N SER A 199 -20.87 -7.39 -9.27
CA SER A 199 -21.23 -6.43 -10.31
C SER A 199 -20.90 -5.00 -9.90
N ASN A 200 -21.17 -4.63 -8.65
CA ASN A 200 -20.91 -3.28 -8.15
C ASN A 200 -19.44 -3.04 -7.80
N SER A 201 -18.68 -4.03 -7.35
CA SER A 201 -17.24 -3.85 -7.11
C SER A 201 -16.42 -3.74 -8.40
N GLY A 202 -16.95 -4.25 -9.52
CA GLY A 202 -16.19 -4.39 -10.76
C GLY A 202 -14.98 -5.32 -10.61
N GLY A 203 -14.98 -6.19 -9.60
CA GLY A 203 -13.85 -7.07 -9.30
C GLY A 203 -12.70 -6.44 -8.50
N ASN A 204 -12.79 -5.17 -8.09
CA ASN A 204 -11.77 -4.57 -7.23
C ASN A 204 -11.85 -5.19 -5.81
N PRO A 205 -10.77 -5.80 -5.29
CA PRO A 205 -10.74 -6.50 -3.99
C PRO A 205 -11.14 -5.66 -2.78
N GLY A 206 -10.72 -4.39 -2.73
CA GLY A 206 -11.12 -3.49 -1.66
C GLY A 206 -12.61 -3.19 -1.69
N LEU A 207 -13.16 -2.94 -2.89
CA LEU A 207 -14.60 -2.74 -3.06
C LEU A 207 -15.39 -4.03 -2.76
N LEU A 208 -14.90 -5.20 -3.20
CA LEU A 208 -15.48 -6.51 -2.84
C LEU A 208 -15.59 -6.65 -1.31
N LYS A 209 -14.52 -6.31 -0.58
CA LYS A 209 -14.51 -6.38 0.89
C LYS A 209 -15.52 -5.42 1.50
N ALA A 210 -15.54 -4.16 1.09
CA ALA A 210 -16.46 -3.16 1.64
C ALA A 210 -17.92 -3.55 1.42
N LEU A 211 -18.27 -3.98 0.20
CA LEU A 211 -19.63 -4.41 -0.11
C LEU A 211 -20.01 -5.71 0.61
N TYR A 212 -19.08 -6.66 0.75
CA TYR A 212 -19.29 -7.86 1.55
C TYR A 212 -19.63 -7.51 3.00
N LEU A 213 -18.87 -6.58 3.62
CA LEU A 213 -19.11 -6.16 4.99
C LEU A 213 -20.47 -5.45 5.15
N GLN A 214 -20.89 -4.62 4.19
CA GLN A 214 -22.24 -4.06 4.18
C GLN A 214 -23.31 -5.16 4.12
N ALA A 215 -23.12 -6.16 3.26
CA ALA A 215 -24.09 -7.23 3.05
C ALA A 215 -24.28 -8.15 4.25
N ILE A 216 -23.26 -8.37 5.07
CA ILE A 216 -23.38 -9.21 6.27
C ILE A 216 -23.90 -8.44 7.50
N HIS A 217 -23.72 -7.11 7.54
CA HIS A 217 -24.23 -6.28 8.63
C HIS A 217 -25.69 -5.83 8.44
N ASP A 218 -26.21 -5.90 7.22
CA ASP A 218 -27.61 -5.61 6.91
C ASP A 218 -28.31 -6.83 6.26
N PRO A 219 -29.18 -7.55 6.99
CA PRO A 219 -29.94 -8.67 6.46
C PRO A 219 -30.83 -8.32 5.26
N ASN A 220 -31.16 -7.03 5.09
CA ASN A 220 -31.98 -6.50 4.00
C ASN A 220 -31.15 -5.77 2.94
N TRP A 221 -29.83 -5.96 2.92
CA TRP A 221 -28.95 -5.30 1.96
C TRP A 221 -29.33 -5.66 0.52
N LYS A 222 -29.72 -4.64 -0.24
CA LYS A 222 -30.12 -4.76 -1.66
C LYS A 222 -29.21 -4.00 -2.59
N GLU A 223 -28.69 -2.86 -2.13
CA GLU A 223 -27.92 -1.92 -2.94
C GLU A 223 -26.76 -1.35 -2.11
N PRO A 224 -25.61 -1.05 -2.74
CA PRO A 224 -24.47 -0.43 -2.06
C PRO A 224 -24.80 0.94 -1.43
N ASN A 225 -24.42 1.13 -0.17
CA ASN A 225 -24.41 2.46 0.44
C ASN A 225 -23.04 3.12 0.24
N ILE A 226 -22.92 3.99 -0.77
CA ILE A 226 -21.66 4.69 -1.11
C ILE A 226 -21.17 5.60 0.03
N LEU A 227 -22.05 6.06 0.91
CA LEU A 227 -21.70 6.93 2.03
C LEU A 227 -21.23 6.15 3.27
N GLU A 228 -21.33 4.82 3.27
CA GLU A 228 -20.69 4.01 4.28
C GLU A 228 -19.17 4.22 4.21
N GLU A 229 -18.56 4.38 5.37
CA GLU A 229 -17.22 4.92 5.54
C GLU A 229 -16.16 4.14 4.74
N GLN A 230 -16.16 2.81 4.85
CA GLN A 230 -15.16 1.99 4.19
C GLN A 230 -15.31 2.05 2.67
N LEU A 231 -16.53 1.97 2.15
CA LEU A 231 -16.76 2.08 0.71
C LEU A 231 -16.40 3.48 0.19
N TYR A 232 -16.79 4.53 0.91
CA TYR A 232 -16.47 5.92 0.55
C TYR A 232 -14.96 6.15 0.49
N PHE A 233 -14.22 5.73 1.53
CA PHE A 233 -12.77 5.90 1.62
C PHE A 233 -12.04 5.24 0.44
N ARG A 234 -12.43 4.02 0.09
CA ARG A 234 -11.84 3.26 -1.02
C ARG A 234 -12.12 3.90 -2.37
N LEU A 235 -13.38 4.29 -2.62
CA LEU A 235 -13.75 5.02 -3.84
C LEU A 235 -13.00 6.36 -3.94
N ASN A 236 -12.81 7.05 -2.82
CA ASN A 236 -12.03 8.27 -2.77
C ASN A 236 -10.56 8.04 -3.14
N ASN A 237 -9.91 6.99 -2.62
CA ASN A 237 -8.53 6.66 -2.97
C ASN A 237 -8.37 6.30 -4.45
N ILE A 238 -9.28 5.47 -4.98
CA ILE A 238 -9.32 5.16 -6.42
C ILE A 238 -9.51 6.44 -7.24
N ALA A 239 -10.37 7.35 -6.79
CA ALA A 239 -10.54 8.64 -7.44
C ALA A 239 -9.29 9.52 -7.33
N LEU A 240 -8.53 9.49 -6.23
CA LEU A 240 -7.30 10.26 -6.07
C LEU A 240 -6.21 9.84 -7.07
N ASP A 241 -6.22 8.58 -7.54
CA ASP A 241 -5.31 8.10 -8.58
C ASP A 241 -5.56 8.75 -9.95
N LEU A 242 -6.74 9.35 -10.16
CA LEU A 242 -7.19 9.89 -11.43
C LEU A 242 -6.98 11.41 -11.53
N SER A 243 -6.44 11.84 -12.67
CA SER A 243 -6.36 13.27 -13.04
C SER A 243 -7.76 13.88 -13.21
N LYS A 244 -7.85 15.22 -13.23
CA LYS A 244 -9.12 15.93 -13.47
C LYS A 244 -9.75 15.53 -14.82
N GLU A 245 -8.93 15.38 -15.86
CA GLU A 245 -9.38 14.94 -17.19
C GLU A 245 -9.90 13.50 -17.16
N ALA A 246 -9.17 12.59 -16.50
CA ALA A 246 -9.58 11.19 -16.36
C ALA A 246 -10.91 11.04 -15.59
N LYS A 247 -11.09 11.79 -14.50
CA LYS A 247 -12.34 11.86 -13.75
C LYS A 247 -13.49 12.31 -14.64
N ALA A 248 -13.31 13.38 -15.41
CA ALA A 248 -14.33 13.90 -16.30
C ALA A 248 -14.72 12.88 -17.39
N TYR A 249 -13.74 12.16 -17.94
CA TYR A 249 -13.96 11.08 -18.92
C TYR A 249 -14.81 9.94 -18.35
N ILE A 250 -14.41 9.41 -17.19
CA ILE A 250 -15.15 8.35 -16.49
C ILE A 250 -16.56 8.80 -16.11
N GLN A 251 -16.72 10.06 -15.68
CA GLN A 251 -17.99 10.62 -15.24
C GLN A 251 -19.01 10.78 -16.37
N LYS A 252 -18.57 11.24 -17.56
CA LYS A 252 -19.46 11.67 -18.65
C LYS A 252 -19.45 10.74 -19.88
N GLN A 253 -18.53 9.77 -19.96
CA GLN A 253 -18.35 8.71 -20.97
C GLN A 253 -18.35 9.13 -22.47
N ASN A 254 -18.59 10.41 -22.79
CA ASN A 254 -18.70 10.95 -24.16
C ASN A 254 -17.78 12.16 -24.40
N ILE A 255 -16.81 12.41 -23.51
CA ILE A 255 -15.79 13.41 -23.75
C ILE A 255 -14.67 12.76 -24.55
N LYS A 256 -14.24 13.40 -25.64
CA LYS A 256 -13.02 13.01 -26.34
C LYS A 256 -11.83 13.40 -25.48
N VAL A 257 -11.02 12.41 -25.08
CA VAL A 257 -9.78 12.62 -24.35
C VAL A 257 -8.57 12.31 -25.22
N ASN A 258 -7.39 12.66 -24.72
CA ASN A 258 -6.13 12.21 -25.31
C ASN A 258 -6.13 10.66 -25.45
N PRO A 259 -5.85 10.09 -26.65
CA PRO A 259 -5.77 8.64 -26.85
C PRO A 259 -4.78 7.92 -25.92
N LEU A 260 -3.70 8.59 -25.52
CA LEU A 260 -2.76 8.06 -24.54
C LEU A 260 -3.40 7.91 -23.17
N LEU A 261 -4.19 8.89 -22.73
CA LEU A 261 -4.92 8.83 -21.46
C LEU A 261 -5.92 7.68 -21.48
N GLU A 262 -6.71 7.56 -22.55
CA GLU A 262 -7.66 6.44 -22.72
C GLU A 262 -6.96 5.08 -22.68
N TYR A 263 -5.84 4.95 -23.39
CA TYR A 263 -5.01 3.75 -23.36
C TYR A 263 -4.51 3.42 -21.96
N LEU A 264 -4.01 4.41 -21.20
CA LEU A 264 -3.54 4.22 -19.83
C LEU A 264 -4.67 3.79 -18.90
N LEU A 265 -5.83 4.44 -18.98
CA LEU A 265 -7.00 4.07 -18.18
C LEU A 265 -7.44 2.63 -18.46
N PHE A 266 -7.43 2.21 -19.72
CA PHE A 266 -7.74 0.83 -20.10
C PHE A 266 -6.67 -0.14 -19.60
N ARG A 267 -5.39 0.19 -19.81
CA ARG A 267 -4.24 -0.65 -19.45
C ARG A 267 -4.18 -0.96 -17.95
N TYR A 268 -4.55 -0.02 -17.09
CA TYR A 268 -4.55 -0.19 -15.63
C TYR A 268 -5.94 -0.49 -15.05
N GLY A 269 -6.92 -0.81 -15.92
CA GLY A 269 -8.21 -1.35 -15.52
C GLY A 269 -9.20 -0.34 -14.95
N TYR A 270 -8.97 0.97 -15.08
CA TYR A 270 -9.96 2.00 -14.67
C TYR A 270 -11.19 2.03 -15.58
N ILE A 271 -10.99 1.65 -16.85
CA ILE A 271 -12.06 1.44 -17.81
C ILE A 271 -11.93 0.05 -18.44
N GLN A 272 -13.05 -0.47 -18.91
CA GLN A 272 -13.16 -1.73 -19.62
C GLN A 272 -14.03 -1.55 -20.86
N LYS A 273 -13.82 -2.40 -21.87
CA LYS A 273 -14.68 -2.42 -23.05
C LYS A 273 -15.91 -3.26 -22.76
N ILE A 274 -17.06 -2.60 -22.66
CA ILE A 274 -18.36 -3.26 -22.62
C ILE A 274 -19.00 -3.01 -23.99
N SER A 275 -19.06 -4.06 -24.81
CA SER A 275 -19.50 -3.96 -26.21
C SER A 275 -18.59 -3.01 -27.02
N LYS A 276 -19.17 -2.00 -27.71
CA LYS A 276 -18.42 -1.03 -28.53
C LYS A 276 -18.00 0.23 -27.76
N HIS A 277 -18.28 0.30 -26.46
CA HIS A 277 -18.04 1.49 -25.65
C HIS A 277 -17.11 1.19 -24.47
N ASN A 278 -16.34 2.20 -24.08
CA ASN A 278 -15.59 2.14 -22.83
C ASN A 278 -16.51 2.52 -21.69
N SER A 279 -16.43 1.76 -20.60
CA SER A 279 -17.16 2.05 -19.36
C SER A 279 -16.20 1.93 -18.19
N ALA A 280 -16.50 2.62 -17.09
CA ALA A 280 -15.77 2.44 -15.84
C ALA A 280 -15.80 0.95 -15.42
N PHE A 281 -14.75 0.49 -14.74
CA PHE A 281 -14.71 -0.89 -14.24
C PHE A 281 -15.82 -1.19 -13.23
N THR A 282 -16.28 -0.16 -12.50
CA THR A 282 -17.37 -0.22 -11.52
C THR A 282 -18.37 0.93 -11.74
N PRO A 283 -19.69 0.68 -11.63
CA PRO A 283 -20.68 1.75 -11.59
C PRO A 283 -20.53 2.66 -10.36
N LEU A 284 -20.01 2.14 -9.24
CA LEU A 284 -19.87 2.91 -8.00
C LEU A 284 -18.91 4.10 -8.14
N LEU A 285 -17.86 3.96 -8.93
CA LEU A 285 -16.93 5.06 -9.19
C LEU A 285 -17.61 6.17 -10.00
N VAL A 286 -18.48 5.82 -10.95
CA VAL A 286 -19.26 6.80 -11.72
C VAL A 286 -20.20 7.56 -10.80
N ASP A 287 -20.96 6.84 -9.97
CA ASP A 287 -21.87 7.45 -8.98
C ASP A 287 -21.12 8.33 -7.98
N PHE A 288 -19.97 7.86 -7.47
CA PHE A 288 -19.12 8.60 -6.56
C PHE A 288 -18.64 9.93 -7.17
N LEU A 289 -18.11 9.89 -8.39
CA LEU A 289 -17.63 11.09 -9.09
C LEU A 289 -18.77 12.06 -9.45
N GLN A 290 -19.96 11.55 -9.77
CA GLN A 290 -21.12 12.38 -10.12
C GLN A 290 -21.78 13.04 -8.91
N LYS A 291 -21.97 12.30 -7.82
CA LYS A 291 -22.90 12.68 -6.74
C LYS A 291 -22.20 13.04 -5.43
N TYR A 292 -21.03 12.45 -5.15
CA TYR A 292 -20.49 12.39 -3.79
C TYR A 292 -19.10 13.00 -3.61
N GLN A 293 -18.28 13.12 -4.65
CA GLN A 293 -16.93 13.70 -4.51
C GLN A 293 -16.92 15.12 -3.91
N LYS A 294 -17.98 15.92 -4.14
CA LYS A 294 -18.13 17.27 -3.56
C LYS A 294 -18.92 17.31 -2.25
N LYS A 295 -19.59 16.20 -1.91
CA LYS A 295 -20.37 16.01 -0.69
C LYS A 295 -19.62 14.99 0.14
N ALA A 296 -18.45 15.39 0.66
CA ALA A 296 -17.87 14.61 1.74
C ALA A 296 -18.96 14.49 2.82
N PRO A 297 -19.33 13.26 3.27
CA PRO A 297 -20.08 13.18 4.50
C PRO A 297 -19.30 14.02 5.51
N GLN A 298 -19.98 14.93 6.21
CA GLN A 298 -19.51 15.26 7.55
C GLN A 298 -19.55 13.90 8.24
N LEU A 299 -18.42 13.19 8.24
CA LEU A 299 -18.30 11.87 8.84
C LEU A 299 -18.97 12.02 10.19
N PRO A 300 -20.06 11.28 10.45
CA PRO A 300 -20.71 11.38 11.73
C PRO A 300 -19.61 11.09 12.74
N ILE A 301 -19.34 12.06 13.62
CA ILE A 301 -18.59 11.83 14.84
C ILE A 301 -19.49 10.86 15.63
N MET A 302 -19.39 9.57 15.31
CA MET A 302 -20.14 8.53 15.98
C MET A 302 -19.48 8.37 17.34
N LYS A 303 -20.16 8.88 18.35
CA LYS A 303 -19.92 8.53 19.74
C LYS A 303 -19.84 7.00 19.83
N HIS A 304 -18.71 6.53 20.36
CA HIS A 304 -18.46 5.22 20.96
C HIS A 304 -19.41 4.08 20.54
N ASN A 305 -18.92 3.15 19.73
CA ASN A 305 -18.70 1.76 20.17
C ASN A 305 -18.10 0.86 19.05
N ALA A 306 -16.93 0.29 19.36
CA ALA A 306 -16.50 -1.07 19.04
C ALA A 306 -15.89 -1.46 17.67
N ILE A 307 -15.38 -0.52 16.86
CA ILE A 307 -14.22 -0.79 15.97
C ILE A 307 -13.32 0.44 16.02
N ASN A 308 -12.08 0.32 16.51
CA ASN A 308 -11.13 1.45 16.59
C ASN A 308 -10.80 1.96 15.18
N GLU A 309 -11.50 2.99 14.70
CA GLU A 309 -11.24 3.72 13.44
C GLU A 309 -9.78 4.20 13.34
N GLU A 310 -9.14 4.47 14.47
CA GLU A 310 -7.73 4.85 14.57
C GLU A 310 -6.77 3.76 14.08
N LEU A 311 -7.15 2.48 14.20
CA LEU A 311 -6.33 1.36 13.74
C LEU A 311 -6.14 1.41 12.22
N LEU A 312 -7.08 1.98 11.46
CA LEU A 312 -6.96 2.07 10.00
C LEU A 312 -6.02 3.19 9.53
N TYR A 313 -5.80 4.22 10.35
CA TYR A 313 -4.96 5.38 10.00
C TYR A 313 -3.49 5.25 10.43
N PHE A 314 -3.19 4.37 11.39
CA PHE A 314 -1.83 4.17 11.88
C PHE A 314 -1.09 3.04 11.17
N THR A 315 0.17 3.30 10.83
CA THR A 315 1.11 2.23 10.45
C THR A 315 1.34 1.30 11.65
N LYS A 316 1.90 0.10 11.42
CA LYS A 316 2.18 -0.88 12.48
C LYS A 316 3.02 -0.27 13.63
N THR A 317 4.02 0.54 13.28
CA THR A 317 4.92 1.25 14.20
C THR A 317 4.18 2.32 15.01
N GLN A 318 3.37 3.14 14.34
CA GLN A 318 2.54 4.17 14.98
C GLN A 318 1.54 3.55 15.96
N ARG A 319 0.95 2.41 15.57
CA ARG A 319 0.01 1.67 16.39
C ARG A 319 0.66 1.16 17.68
N LYS A 320 1.82 0.52 17.59
CA LYS A 320 2.57 0.06 18.78
C LYS A 320 2.81 1.19 19.79
N VAL A 321 3.24 2.36 19.31
CA VAL A 321 3.48 3.51 20.18
C VAL A 321 2.19 4.07 20.75
N MET A 322 1.12 4.13 19.96
CA MET A 322 -0.18 4.62 20.44
C MET A 322 -0.80 3.69 21.48
N ASP A 323 -0.74 2.37 21.26
CA ASP A 323 -1.22 1.36 22.20
C ASP A 323 -0.46 1.49 23.53
N TYR A 324 0.86 1.61 23.47
CA TYR A 324 1.71 1.81 24.65
C TYR A 324 1.40 3.13 25.40
N LEU A 325 1.25 4.23 24.68
CA LEU A 325 0.90 5.54 25.27
C LEU A 325 -0.47 5.53 25.97
N ARG A 326 -1.42 4.71 25.48
CA ARG A 326 -2.75 4.55 26.09
C ARG A 326 -2.73 3.74 27.36
N GLU A 327 -1.97 2.65 27.36
CA GLU A 327 -1.75 1.83 28.55
C GLU A 327 -1.13 2.65 29.69
N HIS A 328 -0.32 3.66 29.34
CA HIS A 328 0.39 4.55 30.27
C HIS A 328 -0.17 5.99 30.23
N THR A 329 -1.50 6.13 30.13
CA THR A 329 -2.14 7.44 30.04
C THR A 329 -1.83 8.31 31.27
N GLY A 330 -1.39 9.54 31.04
CA GLY A 330 -1.02 10.50 32.08
C GLY A 330 0.41 10.36 32.59
N GLU A 331 1.13 9.32 32.17
CA GLU A 331 2.52 9.09 32.56
C GLU A 331 3.49 9.80 31.60
N LEU A 332 4.64 10.21 32.14
CA LEU A 332 5.75 10.74 31.36
C LEU A 332 6.61 9.58 30.87
N ILE A 333 6.53 9.31 29.56
CA ILE A 333 7.27 8.25 28.91
C ILE A 333 8.53 8.84 28.27
N SER A 334 9.69 8.29 28.61
CA SER A 334 10.95 8.70 27.99
C SER A 334 11.00 8.28 26.52
N LYS A 335 11.82 8.97 25.72
CA LYS A 335 12.02 8.59 24.32
C LYS A 335 12.69 7.22 24.18
N ASP A 336 13.61 6.89 25.09
CA ASP A 336 14.25 5.56 25.16
C ASP A 336 13.24 4.45 25.40
N THR A 337 12.26 4.68 26.27
CA THR A 337 11.17 3.72 26.50
C THR A 337 10.33 3.51 25.24
N LEU A 338 10.00 4.57 24.51
CA LEU A 338 9.31 4.43 23.22
C LEU A 338 10.17 3.73 22.17
N ALA A 339 11.47 3.96 22.17
CA ALA A 339 12.41 3.26 21.29
C ALA A 339 12.44 1.75 21.58
N GLN A 340 12.45 1.37 22.85
CA GLN A 340 12.35 -0.03 23.28
C GLN A 340 11.03 -0.69 22.84
N VAL A 341 9.91 0.03 22.92
CA VAL A 341 8.61 -0.46 22.44
C VAL A 341 8.63 -0.71 20.92
N LEU A 342 9.34 0.12 20.17
CA LEU A 342 9.43 0.02 18.73
C LEU A 342 10.35 -1.11 18.26
N TRP A 343 11.56 -1.17 18.84
CA TRP A 343 12.68 -1.95 18.32
C TRP A 343 13.18 -3.05 19.27
N GLY A 344 12.59 -3.19 20.45
CA GLY A 344 12.94 -4.24 21.41
C GLY A 344 14.37 -4.09 21.93
N GLU A 345 15.09 -5.21 22.10
CA GLU A 345 16.45 -5.24 22.64
C GLU A 345 17.47 -4.49 21.76
N ASN A 346 17.18 -4.31 20.47
CA ASN A 346 18.06 -3.65 19.50
C ASN A 346 17.77 -2.14 19.34
N TRP A 347 17.07 -1.53 20.30
CA TRP A 347 16.68 -0.12 20.18
C TRP A 347 17.88 0.82 20.17
N ALA A 348 18.93 0.55 20.94
CA ALA A 348 20.10 1.41 21.06
C ALA A 348 20.80 1.66 19.71
N ASP A 349 20.74 0.69 18.79
CA ASP A 349 21.38 0.77 17.47
C ASP A 349 20.49 1.41 16.39
N ARG A 350 19.18 1.50 16.61
CA ARG A 350 18.19 2.05 15.66
C ARG A 350 17.61 3.40 16.09
N TYR A 351 17.97 3.86 17.28
CA TYR A 351 17.40 5.02 17.93
C TYR A 351 18.05 6.33 17.47
N SER A 352 17.22 7.30 17.10
CA SER A 352 17.59 8.71 17.18
C SER A 352 16.44 9.49 17.82
N ASP A 353 16.78 10.47 18.65
CA ASP A 353 15.81 11.39 19.25
C ASP A 353 14.88 12.01 18.20
N TRP A 354 15.42 12.24 17.01
CA TRP A 354 14.73 12.81 15.86
C TRP A 354 13.69 11.84 15.26
N ALA A 355 14.00 10.55 15.16
CA ALA A 355 13.06 9.55 14.65
C ALA A 355 11.82 9.43 15.56
N ILE A 356 12.01 9.48 16.88
CA ILE A 356 10.89 9.51 17.84
C ILE A 356 10.11 10.82 17.72
N ASP A 357 10.78 11.97 17.63
CA ASP A 357 10.09 13.26 17.50
C ASP A 357 9.24 13.32 16.22
N GLN A 358 9.75 12.79 15.10
CA GLN A 358 9.04 12.73 13.84
C GLN A 358 7.85 11.76 13.88
N LEU A 359 8.03 10.59 14.49
CA LEU A 359 6.95 9.63 14.71
C LEU A 359 5.82 10.25 15.53
N ILE A 360 6.17 10.97 16.60
CA ILE A 360 5.21 11.65 17.48
C ILE A 360 4.55 12.83 16.79
N SER A 361 5.28 13.60 15.98
CA SER A 361 4.70 14.65 15.13
C SER A 361 3.67 14.06 14.17
N THR A 362 4.04 12.99 13.46
CA THR A 362 3.13 12.30 12.52
C THR A 362 1.92 11.73 13.24
N LEU A 363 2.10 11.15 14.43
CA LEU A 363 1.00 10.67 15.26
C LEU A 363 0.07 11.82 15.65
N ARG A 364 0.59 12.98 16.08
CA ARG A 364 -0.24 14.15 16.38
C ARG A 364 -1.04 14.63 15.17
N ASP A 365 -0.40 14.71 14.01
CA ASP A 365 -1.07 15.14 12.79
C ASP A 365 -2.22 14.18 12.44
N LYS A 366 -1.98 12.88 12.55
CA LYS A 366 -3.01 11.86 12.34
C LYS A 366 -4.12 11.91 13.38
N LEU A 367 -3.78 12.08 14.66
CA LEU A 367 -4.75 12.26 15.75
C LEU A 367 -5.61 13.52 15.52
N HIS A 368 -5.01 14.60 15.04
CA HIS A 368 -5.71 15.82 14.68
C HIS A 368 -6.66 15.61 13.49
N VAL A 369 -6.22 14.90 12.45
CA VAL A 369 -7.03 14.56 11.27
C VAL A 369 -8.27 13.75 11.66
N VAL A 370 -8.13 12.77 12.56
CA VAL A 370 -9.26 11.95 13.04
C VAL A 370 -10.02 12.59 14.20
N LYS A 371 -9.72 13.84 14.57
CA LYS A 371 -10.33 14.58 15.69
C LYS A 371 -10.33 13.78 17.01
N HIS A 372 -9.25 13.06 17.25
CA HIS A 372 -9.07 12.22 18.42
C HIS A 372 -9.17 13.03 19.72
N GLU A 373 -9.85 12.49 20.73
CA GLU A 373 -10.15 13.23 21.99
C GLU A 373 -8.95 13.34 22.95
N GLY A 374 -7.99 12.42 22.86
CA GLY A 374 -6.72 12.49 23.59
C GLY A 374 -5.62 13.26 22.86
N GLN A 375 -4.65 13.77 23.61
CA GLN A 375 -3.55 14.61 23.10
C GLN A 375 -2.18 14.05 23.52
N ILE A 376 -1.22 14.07 22.58
CA ILE A 376 0.18 13.77 22.86
C ILE A 376 0.94 15.09 23.11
N ILE A 377 1.55 15.25 24.27
CA ILE A 377 2.33 16.42 24.69
C ILE A 377 3.80 16.03 24.83
N THR A 378 4.71 16.81 24.22
CA THR A 378 6.16 16.66 24.46
C THR A 378 6.55 17.60 25.59
N LYS A 379 7.18 17.05 26.63
CA LYS A 379 7.91 17.80 27.65
C LYS A 379 9.37 17.87 27.23
N ARG A 380 9.80 19.06 26.80
CA ARG A 380 11.13 19.26 26.19
C ARG A 380 12.22 18.81 27.16
N GLY A 381 13.05 17.85 26.72
CA GLY A 381 14.15 17.29 27.52
C GLY A 381 13.74 16.22 28.53
N GLU A 382 12.44 15.89 28.63
CA GLU A 382 11.94 14.98 29.66
C GLU A 382 11.21 13.76 29.06
N GLY A 383 10.40 13.95 28.01
CA GLY A 383 9.68 12.84 27.39
C GLY A 383 8.34 13.24 26.77
N ILE A 384 7.46 12.26 26.65
CA ILE A 384 6.16 12.35 25.98
C ILE A 384 5.07 11.88 26.93
N ILE A 385 3.99 12.65 27.02
CA ILE A 385 2.80 12.33 27.81
C ILE A 385 1.63 12.21 26.86
N TYR A 386 0.84 11.16 27.02
CA TYR A 386 -0.49 11.08 26.42
C TYR A 386 -1.55 11.41 27.47
N LEU A 387 -2.41 12.37 27.17
CA LEU A 387 -3.54 12.75 28.03
C LEU A 387 -4.84 12.32 27.36
N SER A 388 -5.62 11.47 28.01
CA SER A 388 -7.02 11.27 27.63
C SER A 388 -7.86 12.39 28.25
N LYS A 389 -8.86 12.87 27.50
CA LYS A 389 -9.90 13.70 28.10
C LYS A 389 -10.72 12.77 29.01
N LYS A 390 -10.76 13.04 30.32
CA LYS A 390 -11.70 12.34 31.21
C LYS A 390 -13.12 12.59 30.69
N ILE A 391 -13.88 11.50 30.52
CA ILE A 391 -15.33 11.52 30.28
C ILE A 391 -16.02 12.22 31.45
#